data_AF-A0A257PAG9-F1
#
_entry.id   AF-A0A257PAG9-F1
#
_cell.length_a   1.000
_cell.length_b   1.000
_cell.length_c   1.000
_cell.angle_alpha   90.00
_cell.angle_beta   90.00
_cell.angle_gamma   90.00
#
_symmetry.space_group_name_H-M   'P 1'
#
loop_
_entity.id
_entity.type
_entity.pdbx_description
1 polymer ?
#
loop_
_entity_poly.entity_id
_entity_poly.type
_entity_poly.pdbx_seq_one_letter_code
_entity_poly.pdbx_strand_id
1 'polypeptide(L)'
;MRQPFTIAIILTLAGAIPFVALTLIVLFDPVGSRTAIEVLISYSAVILSFVGAVHWGFALRDTAHPPGGVPLSPAVLGSERQLLVFGIVPAVIGWVALSLMLHFNAPALALFLLLVGFFLTIVVETIGRGRGVV
;
A
#
# COMPACT_ATOMS: atom_id res chain seq x y z
N MET A 1 -13.62 17.26 -18.29
CA MET A 1 -12.59 17.22 -17.22
C MET A 1 -12.37 15.77 -16.73
N ARG A 2 -11.81 14.88 -17.57
CA ARG A 2 -11.53 13.45 -17.25
C ARG A 2 -10.03 13.12 -17.08
N GLN A 3 -9.17 14.11 -17.24
CA GLN A 3 -7.71 13.98 -17.33
C GLN A 3 -7.04 13.29 -16.11
N PRO A 4 -7.38 13.59 -14.84
CA PRO A 4 -6.64 13.01 -13.70
C PRO A 4 -6.89 11.51 -13.51
N PHE A 5 -8.08 11.02 -13.85
CA PHE A 5 -8.43 9.61 -13.66
C PHE A 5 -7.71 8.70 -14.67
N THR A 6 -7.60 9.13 -15.93
CA THR A 6 -6.85 8.37 -16.95
C THR A 6 -5.38 8.26 -16.59
N ILE A 7 -4.76 9.34 -16.10
CA ILE A 7 -3.37 9.32 -15.65
C ILE A 7 -3.20 8.36 -14.46
N ALA A 8 -4.13 8.37 -13.49
CA ALA A 8 -4.08 7.45 -12.36
C ALA A 8 -4.10 5.97 -12.83
N ILE A 9 -4.99 5.61 -13.75
CA ILE A 9 -5.03 4.25 -14.32
C ILE A 9 -3.70 3.89 -15.00
N ILE A 10 -3.18 4.78 -15.84
CA ILE A 10 -1.92 4.54 -16.56
C ILE A 10 -0.78 4.31 -15.57
N LEU A 11 -0.67 5.13 -14.52
CA LEU A 11 0.38 4.99 -13.51
C LEU A 11 0.20 3.72 -12.67
N THR A 12 -1.03 3.32 -12.34
CA THR A 12 -1.30 2.04 -11.65
C THR A 12 -0.88 0.86 -12.52
N LEU A 13 -1.22 0.86 -13.82
CA LEU A 13 -0.84 -0.20 -14.75
C LEU A 13 0.68 -0.23 -14.96
N ALA A 14 1.33 0.93 -15.11
CA ALA A 14 2.77 1.03 -15.23
C ALA A 14 3.48 0.51 -13.96
N GLY A 15 2.94 0.83 -12.78
CA GLY A 15 3.43 0.32 -11.50
C GLY A 15 3.26 -1.20 -11.33
N ALA A 16 2.40 -1.86 -12.12
CA ALA A 16 2.27 -3.32 -12.12
C ALA A 16 3.37 -4.02 -12.93
N ILE A 17 4.07 -3.31 -13.81
CA ILE A 17 5.08 -3.89 -14.71
C ILE A 17 6.18 -4.65 -13.95
N PRO A 18 6.79 -4.11 -12.87
CA PRO A 18 7.83 -4.84 -12.15
C PRO A 18 7.31 -6.12 -11.50
N PHE A 19 6.07 -6.15 -10.99
CA PHE A 19 5.47 -7.38 -10.47
C PHE A 19 5.40 -8.45 -11.55
N VAL A 20 4.80 -8.13 -12.71
CA VAL A 20 4.63 -9.09 -13.80
C VAL A 20 5.98 -9.58 -14.31
N ALA A 21 6.92 -8.67 -14.58
CA ALA A 21 8.24 -9.01 -15.09
C ALA A 21 9.02 -9.93 -14.14
N LEU A 22 9.07 -9.59 -12.84
CA LEU A 22 9.81 -10.37 -11.85
C LEU A 22 9.14 -11.71 -11.58
N THR A 23 7.80 -11.77 -11.53
CA THR A 23 7.07 -13.04 -11.40
C THR A 23 7.33 -13.96 -12.60
N LEU A 24 7.36 -13.43 -13.82
CA LEU A 24 7.70 -14.25 -15.00
C LEU A 24 9.13 -14.81 -14.92
N ILE A 25 10.12 -14.00 -14.47
CA ILE A 25 11.48 -14.49 -14.25
C ILE A 25 11.50 -15.65 -13.25
N VAL A 26 10.79 -15.52 -12.12
CA VAL A 26 10.71 -16.57 -11.10
C VAL A 26 10.05 -17.84 -11.65
N LEU A 27 9.01 -17.71 -12.48
CA LEU A 27 8.31 -18.85 -13.06
C LEU A 27 9.15 -19.62 -14.09
N PHE A 28 9.93 -18.91 -14.92
CA PHE A 28 10.75 -19.53 -15.98
C PHE A 28 12.15 -19.95 -15.53
N ASP A 29 12.66 -19.40 -14.42
CA ASP A 29 13.92 -19.84 -13.79
C ASP A 29 13.79 -19.92 -12.25
N PRO A 30 13.12 -20.95 -11.71
CA PRO A 30 12.87 -21.05 -10.27
C PRO A 30 14.14 -21.21 -9.43
N VAL A 31 15.22 -21.74 -10.02
CA VAL A 31 16.47 -22.06 -9.32
C VAL A 31 17.43 -20.87 -9.33
N GLY A 32 17.50 -20.10 -10.42
CA GLY A 32 18.36 -18.93 -10.57
C GLY A 32 17.73 -17.60 -10.14
N SER A 33 16.44 -17.57 -9.78
CA SER A 33 15.69 -16.33 -9.56
C SER A 33 15.82 -15.68 -8.17
N ARG A 34 16.86 -16.00 -7.38
CA ARG A 34 17.04 -15.43 -6.02
C ARG A 34 16.97 -13.90 -6.01
N THR A 35 17.69 -13.25 -6.92
CA THR A 35 17.67 -11.78 -7.04
C THR A 35 16.30 -11.27 -7.49
N ALA A 36 15.61 -11.97 -8.40
CA ALA A 36 14.27 -11.56 -8.83
C ALA A 36 13.25 -11.63 -7.67
N ILE A 37 13.36 -12.63 -6.80
CA ILE A 37 12.55 -12.74 -5.58
C ILE A 37 12.85 -11.58 -4.61
N GLU A 38 14.13 -11.26 -4.39
CA GLU A 38 14.53 -10.15 -3.51
C GLU A 38 14.01 -8.79 -4.02
N VAL A 39 14.13 -8.55 -5.33
CA VAL A 39 13.61 -7.35 -5.98
C VAL A 39 12.08 -7.33 -5.95
N LEU A 40 11.43 -8.48 -6.12
CA LEU A 40 9.96 -8.58 -6.05
C LEU A 40 9.46 -8.23 -4.64
N ILE A 41 10.06 -8.81 -3.60
CA ILE A 41 9.70 -8.54 -2.19
C ILE A 41 9.92 -7.07 -1.86
N SER A 42 11.08 -6.51 -2.25
CA SER A 42 11.38 -5.11 -1.95
C SER A 42 10.46 -4.14 -2.69
N TYR A 43 10.18 -4.38 -3.96
CA TYR A 43 9.21 -3.58 -4.72
C TYR A 43 7.79 -3.69 -4.13
N SER A 44 7.37 -4.90 -3.75
CA SER A 44 6.08 -5.14 -3.08
C SER A 44 5.94 -4.34 -1.79
N ALA A 45 6.99 -4.30 -0.96
CA ALA A 45 7.02 -3.53 0.28
C ALA A 45 6.90 -2.02 0.01
N VAL A 46 7.57 -1.51 -1.02
CA VAL A 46 7.48 -0.10 -1.44
C VAL A 46 6.06 0.25 -1.88
N ILE A 47 5.45 -0.56 -2.74
CA ILE A 47 4.09 -0.30 -3.25
C ILE A 47 3.05 -0.41 -2.13
N LEU A 48 3.16 -1.42 -1.26
CA LEU A 48 2.25 -1.57 -0.13
C LEU A 48 2.35 -0.35 0.81
N SER A 49 3.56 0.12 1.11
CA SER A 49 3.79 1.34 1.89
C SER A 49 3.19 2.58 1.23
N PHE A 50 3.37 2.73 -0.10
CA PHE A 50 2.80 3.84 -0.86
C PHE A 50 1.27 3.89 -0.78
N VAL A 51 0.58 2.75 -0.91
CA VAL A 51 -0.89 2.68 -0.74
C VAL A 51 -1.33 3.13 0.66
N GLY A 52 -0.57 2.77 1.70
CA GLY A 52 -0.78 3.30 3.05
C GLY A 52 -0.62 4.82 3.14
N ALA A 53 0.46 5.36 2.56
CA ALA A 53 0.76 6.79 2.57
C ALA A 53 -0.34 7.67 1.94
N VAL A 54 -1.09 7.15 0.97
CA VAL A 54 -2.24 7.86 0.37
C VAL A 54 -3.28 8.25 1.42
N HIS A 55 -3.49 7.43 2.45
CA HIS A 55 -4.44 7.72 3.54
C HIS A 55 -4.01 8.94 4.38
N TRP A 56 -2.69 9.13 4.57
CA TRP A 56 -2.16 10.32 5.23
C TRP A 56 -2.42 11.58 4.39
N GLY A 57 -2.28 11.49 3.06
CA GLY A 57 -2.63 12.58 2.15
C GLY A 57 -4.10 12.99 2.24
N PHE A 58 -5.02 12.03 2.40
CA PHE A 58 -6.43 12.33 2.61
C PHE A 58 -6.75 12.90 3.98
N ALA A 59 -6.06 12.47 5.03
CA ALA A 59 -6.24 12.99 6.38
C ALA A 59 -5.73 14.44 6.52
N LEU A 60 -4.70 14.82 5.77
CA LEU A 60 -4.01 16.12 5.91
C LEU A 60 -4.43 17.18 4.88
N ARG A 61 -5.48 16.93 4.08
CA ARG A 61 -5.96 17.91 3.08
C ARG A 61 -6.64 19.12 3.72
N ASP A 62 -6.44 20.31 3.14
CA ASP A 62 -7.02 21.58 3.63
C ASP A 62 -8.55 21.57 3.75
N THR A 63 -9.25 20.76 2.94
CA THR A 63 -10.72 20.62 3.06
C THR A 63 -11.14 19.97 4.37
N ALA A 64 -10.24 19.22 5.01
CA ALA A 64 -10.48 18.60 6.30
C ALA A 64 -10.07 19.53 7.47
N HIS A 65 -9.24 20.56 7.23
CA HIS A 65 -8.81 21.53 8.22
C HIS A 65 -8.99 22.97 7.69
N PRO A 66 -10.21 23.54 7.77
CA PRO A 66 -10.49 24.87 7.24
C PRO A 66 -9.59 25.94 7.87
N PRO A 67 -9.06 26.89 7.08
CA PRO A 67 -8.34 28.03 7.62
C PRO A 67 -9.20 28.79 8.63
N GLY A 68 -8.64 29.12 9.79
CA GLY A 68 -9.35 29.89 10.84
C GLY A 68 -9.68 29.12 12.12
N GLY A 69 -9.23 27.87 12.28
CA GLY A 69 -9.30 27.15 13.55
C GLY A 69 -10.72 26.71 13.95
N VAL A 70 -11.60 26.51 12.97
CA VAL A 70 -12.96 26.00 13.23
C VAL A 70 -12.86 24.58 13.79
N PRO A 71 -13.44 24.29 14.98
CA PRO A 71 -13.38 22.96 15.56
C PRO A 71 -14.05 21.91 14.66
N LEU A 72 -13.35 20.81 14.39
CA LEU A 72 -13.89 19.70 13.63
C LEU A 72 -14.96 18.95 14.42
N SER A 73 -15.93 18.38 13.70
CA SER A 73 -16.93 17.52 14.35
C SER A 73 -16.28 16.22 14.85
N PRO A 74 -16.81 15.59 15.92
CA PRO A 74 -16.27 14.32 16.44
C PRO A 74 -16.21 13.20 15.39
N ALA A 75 -17.14 13.20 14.43
CA ALA A 75 -17.18 12.23 13.34
C ALA A 75 -16.00 12.39 12.37
N VAL A 76 -15.63 13.63 12.03
CA VAL A 76 -14.51 13.92 11.11
C VAL A 76 -13.18 13.56 11.78
N LEU A 77 -12.99 13.96 13.04
CA LEU A 77 -11.82 13.58 13.84
C LEU A 77 -11.63 12.06 13.95
N GLY A 78 -12.74 11.33 14.13
CA GLY A 78 -12.72 9.86 14.14
C GLY A 78 -12.25 9.25 12.82
N SER A 79 -12.75 9.78 11.70
CA SER A 79 -12.37 9.33 10.35
C SER A 79 -10.90 9.62 10.04
N GLU A 80 -10.40 10.81 10.37
CA GLU A 80 -8.99 11.17 10.16
C GLU A 80 -8.05 10.27 10.97
N ARG A 81 -8.38 10.03 12.24
CA ARG A 81 -7.61 9.10 13.08
C ARG A 81 -7.57 7.71 12.46
N GLN A 82 -8.69 7.24 11.90
CA GLN A 82 -8.73 5.95 11.20
C GLN A 82 -7.82 5.95 9.97
N LEU A 83 -7.88 6.98 9.12
CA LEU A 83 -7.01 7.09 7.94
C LEU A 83 -5.52 7.10 8.33
N LEU A 84 -5.13 7.81 9.38
CA LEU A 84 -3.74 7.85 9.87
C LEU A 84 -3.28 6.47 10.37
N VAL A 85 -4.12 5.80 11.17
CA VAL A 85 -3.82 4.46 11.71
C VAL A 85 -3.76 3.43 10.59
N PHE A 86 -4.72 3.40 9.68
CA PHE A 86 -4.69 2.46 8.56
C PHE A 86 -3.62 2.80 7.53
N GLY A 87 -3.21 4.07 7.44
CA GLY A 87 -2.14 4.49 6.55
C GLY A 87 -0.75 3.99 6.95
N ILE A 88 -0.48 3.78 8.25
CA ILE A 88 0.83 3.29 8.70
C ILE A 88 0.96 1.77 8.63
N VAL A 89 -0.14 1.03 8.77
CA VAL A 89 -0.14 -0.45 8.82
C VAL A 89 0.54 -1.09 7.60
N PRO A 90 0.24 -0.69 6.34
CA PRO A 90 0.90 -1.23 5.15
C PRO A 90 2.43 -1.06 5.14
N ALA A 91 2.92 0.09 5.62
CA ALA A 91 4.37 0.37 5.71
C ALA A 91 5.06 -0.53 6.74
N VAL A 92 4.42 -0.76 7.90
CA VAL A 92 4.94 -1.69 8.93
C VAL A 92 4.98 -3.12 8.39
N ILE A 93 3.94 -3.57 7.68
CA ILE A 93 3.92 -4.89 7.04
C ILE A 93 5.07 -5.02 6.03
N GLY A 94 5.28 -4.02 5.18
CA GLY A 94 6.40 -3.98 4.23
C GLY A 94 7.76 -4.06 4.92
N TRP A 95 7.95 -3.31 6.00
CA TRP A 95 9.19 -3.34 6.80
C TRP A 95 9.45 -4.70 7.44
N VAL A 96 8.42 -5.35 8.01
CA VAL A 96 8.54 -6.69 8.57
C VAL A 96 8.86 -7.71 7.49
N ALA A 97 8.22 -7.63 6.32
CA ALA A 97 8.52 -8.51 5.19
C ALA A 97 9.98 -8.38 4.71
N LEU A 98 10.48 -7.15 4.59
CA LEU A 98 11.89 -6.90 4.28
C LEU A 98 12.81 -7.47 5.36
N SER A 99 12.47 -7.32 6.64
CA SER A 99 13.25 -7.86 7.75
C SER A 99 13.31 -9.39 7.71
N LEU A 100 12.17 -10.06 7.44
CA LEU A 100 12.09 -11.51 7.26
C LEU A 100 12.99 -12.02 6.13
N MET A 101 13.01 -11.31 5.02
CA MET A 101 13.89 -11.63 3.89
C MET A 101 15.37 -11.40 4.23
N LEU A 102 15.72 -10.21 4.72
CA LEU A 102 17.12 -9.77 4.87
C LEU A 102 17.83 -10.36 6.08
N HIS A 103 17.13 -10.50 7.22
CA HIS A 103 17.76 -10.88 8.49
C HIS A 103 17.45 -12.31 8.90
N PHE A 104 16.32 -12.86 8.47
CA PHE A 104 15.87 -14.20 8.85
C PHE A 104 15.92 -15.22 7.70
N ASN A 105 16.36 -14.81 6.51
CA ASN A 105 16.44 -15.63 5.30
C ASN A 105 15.12 -16.38 5.01
N ALA A 106 13.98 -15.70 5.23
CA ALA A 106 12.64 -16.27 5.12
C ALA A 106 11.81 -15.60 3.99
N PRO A 107 12.24 -15.66 2.71
CA PRO A 107 11.58 -14.96 1.60
C PRO A 107 10.16 -15.47 1.33
N ALA A 108 9.89 -16.76 1.54
CA ALA A 108 8.54 -17.31 1.38
C ALA A 108 7.54 -16.70 2.39
N LEU A 109 7.97 -16.53 3.64
CA LEU A 109 7.15 -15.89 4.67
C LEU A 109 6.98 -14.39 4.39
N ALA A 110 8.02 -13.72 3.89
CA ALA A 110 7.93 -12.33 3.45
C ALA A 110 6.89 -12.16 2.31
N LEU A 111 6.92 -13.01 1.28
CA LEU A 111 5.94 -13.01 0.20
C LEU A 111 4.51 -13.26 0.72
N PHE A 112 4.33 -14.26 1.58
CA PHE A 112 3.05 -14.55 2.19
C PHE A 112 2.50 -13.35 2.99
N LEU A 113 3.35 -12.74 3.81
CA LEU A 113 2.98 -11.58 4.61
C LEU A 113 2.59 -10.38 3.74
N LEU A 114 3.32 -10.13 2.65
CA LEU A 114 2.99 -9.07 1.68
C LEU A 114 1.65 -9.34 0.99
N LEU A 115 1.39 -10.59 0.58
CA LEU A 115 0.13 -10.97 -0.06
C LEU A 115 -1.06 -10.76 0.87
N VAL A 116 -0.93 -11.17 2.13
CA VAL A 116 -1.92 -10.89 3.18
C VAL A 116 -2.07 -9.38 3.40
N GLY A 117 -0.96 -8.63 3.42
CA GLY A 117 -0.96 -7.18 3.55
C GLY A 117 -1.79 -6.49 2.46
N PHE A 118 -1.52 -6.79 1.19
CA PHE A 118 -2.30 -6.28 0.06
C PHE A 118 -3.77 -6.66 0.16
N PHE A 119 -4.07 -7.92 0.49
CA PHE A 119 -5.45 -8.38 0.63
C PHE A 119 -6.19 -7.62 1.72
N LEU A 120 -5.58 -7.45 2.90
CA LEU A 120 -6.17 -6.70 4.00
C LEU A 120 -6.41 -5.24 3.63
N THR A 121 -5.47 -4.59 2.92
CA THR A 121 -5.66 -3.22 2.43
C THR A 121 -6.88 -3.12 1.51
N ILE A 122 -7.01 -4.03 0.54
CA ILE A 122 -8.17 -4.06 -0.38
C ILE A 122 -9.49 -4.28 0.38
N VAL A 123 -9.50 -5.20 1.34
CA VAL A 123 -10.70 -5.48 2.16
C VAL A 123 -11.10 -4.26 2.98
N VAL A 124 -10.13 -3.61 3.64
CA VAL A 124 -10.37 -2.40 4.43
C VAL A 124 -10.92 -1.27 3.54
N GLU A 125 -10.36 -1.06 2.36
CA GLU A 125 -10.86 -0.07 1.40
C GLU A 125 -12.28 -0.37 0.92
N THR A 126 -12.56 -1.65 0.64
CA THR A 126 -13.89 -2.09 0.16
C THR A 126 -14.95 -1.91 1.25
N ILE A 127 -14.63 -2.25 2.50
CA ILE A 127 -15.53 -2.04 3.66
C ILE A 127 -15.66 -0.55 3.99
N GLY A 128 -14.57 0.21 3.88
CA GLY A 128 -14.51 1.65 4.15
C GLY A 128 -15.37 2.49 3.20
N ARG A 129 -15.40 2.12 1.91
CA ARG A 129 -16.30 2.72 0.91
C ARG A 129 -17.78 2.56 1.27
N GLY A 130 -18.16 1.46 1.92
CA GLY A 130 -19.53 1.23 2.38
C GLY A 130 -19.96 2.12 3.56
N ARG A 131 -19.01 2.81 4.21
CA ARG A 131 -19.25 3.63 5.40
C ARG A 131 -18.91 5.12 5.22
N GLY A 132 -18.42 5.53 4.05
CA GLY A 132 -18.00 6.90 3.77
C GLY A 132 -16.76 7.35 4.54
N VAL A 133 -15.92 6.40 4.96
CA VAL A 133 -14.70 6.62 5.77
C VAL A 133 -13.44 6.71 4.90
N VAL A 134 -13.56 6.32 3.63
CA VAL A 134 -12.50 6.36 2.60
C VAL A 134 -13.08 6.96 1.33
#